data_AF-A0A2N0SDS0-F1
#
_entry.id   AF-A0A2N0SDS0-F1
#
_cell.length_a   1.000
_cell.length_b   1.000
_cell.length_c   1.000
_cell.angle_alpha   90.00
_cell.angle_beta   90.00
_cell.angle_gamma   90.00
#
_symmetry.space_group_name_H-M   'P 1'
#
loop_
_entity.id
_entity.type
_entity.pdbx_description
1 polymer ?
#
loop_
_entity_poly.entity_id
_entity_poly.type
_entity_poly.pdbx_seq_one_letter_code
_entity_poly.pdbx_strand_id
1 'polypeptide(L)'
;MDGDKFLPKLSQNLLKILDDEEYYDITIEVGNDPYVKIFRAHMVILNYRSTYLQRILSTSRNNNNGTLVHIKLPNISPEIFQIILRFIYGGRLSLEECDSLGIIKILTAANELNLQELVNHLQLYIIKNNKNWMDQNFDLIYQTSFENHSFLELQKYCTDFISRRPDKILKSISFSSISEKLLVSIIQSNNLHMSEIQVWKYVIKWGLAQNPELPSDPATFSKEDFNVLKSTLQQLIPFFEFTKLTPKEFSEEVLPYKKVLPKELYKDLLNIFLNSHPDSRPNDKLKIQNIDSKIITSQHAELISKWIDKLDIMDKSTSLYEFKLILRGSRDGFESKIFHEICDDRSCTITIIKVKGNNQILGGYNPIEWKSDRNYCATKDSFIFSFKNGININEHILSRVTNENYAIFNDHTYGPSFGGSDLILRGNSEQSGHCIKDSYEKQIRGPPSESVLHYDVRCDCCDYTIRGMRWKCTSCENYDLCQNCKAKSHIHNHPDDHMFELVPHSKTSKRAPQFALHFGVVCDFCKSKVRGMRWKCAFCYNYDLCKDCKLKSQNIHDHPNNHAFKPIAYPTGGLRHLSLKNPAICDYCELACIGSRCFKCANGEFFLEDSSSSSSIAISPLNEHLLYQEKAFLEG
;
A
#
# COMPACT_ATOMS: atom_id res chain seq x y z
N MET A 1 7.07 -39.15 58.99
CA MET A 1 7.01 -40.49 58.37
C MET A 1 8.37 -40.76 57.76
N ASP A 2 8.99 -41.89 58.12
CA ASP A 2 10.39 -42.26 57.87
C ASP A 2 10.60 -42.84 56.45
N GLY A 3 9.81 -42.39 55.47
CA GLY A 3 9.61 -43.06 54.18
C GLY A 3 10.86 -43.19 53.30
N ASP A 4 11.79 -42.24 53.41
CA ASP A 4 12.96 -42.17 52.52
C ASP A 4 14.26 -42.68 53.17
N LYS A 5 14.22 -43.08 54.45
CA LYS A 5 15.41 -43.41 55.25
C LYS A 5 16.27 -44.53 54.64
N PHE A 6 15.64 -45.52 54.01
CA PHE A 6 16.33 -46.69 53.45
C PHE A 6 16.67 -46.55 51.96
N LEU A 7 16.08 -45.58 51.24
CA LEU A 7 16.30 -45.38 49.81
C LEU A 7 17.76 -45.12 49.44
N PRO A 8 18.56 -44.36 50.22
CA PRO A 8 19.98 -44.14 49.91
C PRO A 8 20.79 -45.43 49.84
N LYS A 9 20.52 -46.39 50.75
CA LYS A 9 21.24 -47.66 50.79
C LYS A 9 20.81 -48.59 49.65
N LEU A 10 19.51 -48.64 49.35
CA LEU A 10 18.99 -49.38 48.19
C LEU A 10 19.61 -48.87 46.88
N SER A 11 19.62 -47.55 46.68
CA SER A 11 20.25 -46.87 45.54
C SER A 11 21.73 -47.24 45.38
N GLN A 12 22.50 -47.25 46.47
CA GLN A 12 23.90 -47.68 46.44
C GLN A 12 24.07 -49.16 46.07
N ASN A 13 23.19 -50.03 46.57
CA ASN A 13 23.26 -51.45 46.25
C ASN A 13 22.96 -51.69 44.75
N LEU A 14 22.00 -50.99 44.16
CA LEU A 14 21.72 -51.07 42.72
C LEU A 14 22.88 -50.55 41.88
N LEU A 15 23.54 -49.46 42.30
CA LEU A 15 24.74 -48.97 41.62
C LEU A 15 25.90 -49.96 41.67
N LYS A 16 26.07 -50.70 42.77
CA LYS A 16 27.11 -51.75 42.85
C LYS A 16 26.87 -52.89 41.86
N ILE A 17 25.60 -53.29 41.68
CA ILE A 17 25.21 -54.32 40.69
C ILE A 17 25.54 -53.86 39.27
N LEU A 18 25.46 -52.56 38.96
CA LEU A 18 25.88 -52.04 37.67
C LEU A 18 27.40 -52.16 37.43
N ASP A 19 28.20 -52.11 38.50
CA ASP A 19 29.66 -52.07 38.44
C ASP A 19 30.32 -53.46 38.55
N ASP A 20 29.60 -54.52 38.97
CA ASP A 20 30.21 -55.84 39.27
C ASP A 20 30.44 -56.76 38.05
N GLU A 21 29.99 -56.35 36.85
CA GLU A 21 30.05 -57.12 35.59
C GLU A 21 29.38 -58.52 35.61
N GLU A 22 28.70 -58.90 36.69
CA GLU A 22 27.99 -60.18 36.86
C GLU A 22 26.48 -60.02 36.58
N TYR A 23 25.80 -61.13 36.32
CA TYR A 23 24.33 -61.24 36.17
C TYR A 23 23.64 -60.33 35.13
N TYR A 24 24.39 -59.63 34.28
CA TYR A 24 23.84 -58.86 33.17
C TYR A 24 23.15 -59.78 32.15
N ASP A 25 21.98 -59.35 31.69
CA ASP A 25 21.15 -60.06 30.72
C ASP A 25 20.99 -59.26 29.40
N ILE A 26 21.68 -58.11 29.31
CA ILE A 26 21.70 -57.26 28.11
C ILE A 26 23.05 -56.54 27.92
N THR A 27 23.43 -56.35 26.65
CA THR A 27 24.49 -55.44 26.21
C THR A 27 23.92 -54.27 25.42
N ILE A 28 24.47 -53.07 25.63
CA ILE A 28 24.07 -51.85 24.93
C ILE A 28 25.31 -51.23 24.29
N GLU A 29 25.36 -51.21 22.97
CA GLU A 29 26.37 -50.51 22.19
C GLU A 29 25.96 -49.05 22.05
N VAL A 30 26.81 -48.12 22.51
CA VAL A 30 26.50 -46.70 22.58
C VAL A 30 27.59 -45.91 21.86
N GLY A 31 27.17 -44.86 21.16
CA GLY A 31 28.03 -44.02 20.33
C GLY A 31 28.10 -44.51 18.89
N ASN A 32 28.86 -43.79 18.08
CA ASN A 32 29.07 -44.08 16.67
C ASN A 32 30.57 -44.12 16.37
N ASP A 33 30.96 -44.84 15.32
CA ASP A 33 32.37 -45.05 14.94
C ASP A 33 33.11 -43.71 14.81
N PRO A 34 34.33 -43.54 15.39
CA PRO A 34 35.15 -44.55 16.07
C PRO A 34 34.93 -44.65 17.60
N TYR A 35 34.01 -43.86 18.17
CA TYR A 35 33.82 -43.71 19.62
C TYR A 35 32.62 -44.52 20.12
N VAL A 36 32.77 -45.83 20.10
CA VAL A 36 31.74 -46.79 20.55
C VAL A 36 32.17 -47.46 21.84
N LYS A 37 31.24 -47.59 22.79
CA LYS A 37 31.44 -48.35 24.04
C LYS A 37 30.27 -49.30 24.27
N ILE A 38 30.59 -50.51 24.74
CA ILE A 38 29.60 -51.51 25.11
C ILE A 38 29.36 -51.44 26.62
N PHE A 39 28.10 -51.31 27.02
CA PHE A 39 27.63 -51.31 28.39
C PHE A 39 26.93 -52.62 28.71
N ARG A 40 27.19 -53.18 29.88
CA ARG A 40 26.46 -54.33 30.44
C ARG A 40 25.40 -53.82 31.42
N ALA A 41 24.20 -54.36 31.34
CA ALA A 41 23.08 -53.90 32.16
C ALA A 41 22.03 -55.00 32.41
N HIS A 42 20.97 -54.63 33.13
CA HIS A 42 19.90 -55.51 33.58
C HIS A 42 18.56 -55.08 32.98
N MET A 43 17.96 -55.92 32.14
CA MET A 43 16.71 -55.67 31.42
C MET A 43 15.59 -55.28 32.37
N VAL A 44 15.50 -55.92 33.54
CA VAL A 44 14.44 -55.64 34.52
C VAL A 44 14.47 -54.19 34.99
N ILE A 45 15.66 -53.63 35.25
CA ILE A 45 15.81 -52.24 35.72
C ILE A 45 15.49 -51.28 34.57
N LEU A 46 16.07 -51.51 33.39
CA LEU A 46 15.86 -50.66 32.21
C LEU A 46 14.39 -50.60 31.79
N ASN A 47 13.70 -51.75 31.82
CA ASN A 47 12.30 -51.90 31.44
C ASN A 47 11.34 -51.07 32.30
N TYR A 48 11.63 -50.94 33.60
CA TYR A 48 10.75 -50.18 34.50
C TYR A 48 11.15 -48.70 34.62
N ARG A 49 12.39 -48.35 34.29
CA ARG A 49 12.88 -46.97 34.41
C ARG A 49 12.78 -46.16 33.12
N SER A 50 12.77 -46.81 31.96
CA SER A 50 12.63 -46.16 30.66
C SER A 50 11.56 -46.86 29.82
N THR A 51 10.49 -46.14 29.50
CA THR A 51 9.44 -46.65 28.59
C THR A 51 9.94 -46.80 27.16
N TYR A 52 10.97 -46.03 26.75
CA TYR A 52 11.65 -46.22 25.47
C TYR A 52 12.37 -47.57 25.42
N LEU A 53 13.21 -47.85 26.42
CA LEU A 53 13.92 -49.12 26.51
C LEU A 53 12.94 -50.28 26.68
N GLN A 54 11.87 -50.13 27.46
CA GLN A 54 10.79 -51.12 27.56
C GLN A 54 10.24 -51.53 26.18
N ARG A 55 9.95 -50.55 25.30
CA ARG A 55 9.44 -50.83 23.95
C ARG A 55 10.46 -51.60 23.12
N ILE A 56 11.74 -51.23 23.17
CA ILE A 56 12.81 -51.92 22.44
C ILE A 56 12.97 -53.36 22.96
N LEU A 57 12.99 -53.54 24.28
CA LEU A 57 13.15 -54.83 24.95
C LEU A 57 11.96 -55.77 24.71
N SER A 58 10.76 -55.22 24.57
CA SER A 58 9.55 -56.01 24.27
C SER A 58 9.61 -56.60 22.85
N THR A 59 10.13 -55.83 21.89
CA THR A 59 10.31 -56.28 20.50
C THR A 59 11.42 -57.32 20.37
N SER A 60 12.52 -57.17 21.11
CA SER A 60 13.64 -58.14 21.07
C SER A 60 13.28 -59.49 21.69
N ARG A 61 12.42 -59.52 22.73
CA ARG A 61 11.92 -60.76 23.34
C ARG A 61 11.15 -61.65 22.38
N ASN A 62 10.47 -61.09 21.38
CA ASN A 62 9.69 -61.86 20.40
C ASN A 62 10.56 -62.57 19.34
N ASN A 63 11.85 -62.23 19.25
CA ASN A 63 12.76 -62.70 18.19
C ASN A 63 13.94 -63.55 18.71
N ASN A 64 13.98 -63.88 20.01
CA ASN A 64 15.19 -64.43 20.63
C ASN A 64 15.31 -65.97 20.57
N ASN A 65 16.33 -66.44 19.86
CA ASN A 65 16.77 -67.85 19.76
C ASN A 65 17.82 -68.25 20.84
N GLY A 66 17.83 -67.61 22.00
CA GLY A 66 18.79 -67.89 23.10
C GLY A 66 20.06 -67.02 23.14
N THR A 67 20.19 -66.04 22.24
CA THR A 67 21.29 -65.06 22.26
C THR A 67 21.00 -63.91 23.25
N LEU A 68 22.04 -63.45 23.95
CA LEU A 68 22.02 -62.25 24.81
C LEU A 68 21.44 -61.04 24.05
N VAL A 69 20.52 -60.30 24.66
CA VAL A 69 19.88 -59.13 24.02
C VAL A 69 20.94 -58.05 23.79
N HIS A 70 20.92 -57.46 22.58
CA HIS A 70 21.84 -56.41 22.17
C HIS A 70 21.07 -55.21 21.61
N ILE A 71 21.32 -54.01 22.14
CA ILE A 71 20.69 -52.75 21.69
C ILE A 71 21.79 -51.79 21.22
N LYS A 72 21.50 -50.99 20.19
CA LYS A 72 22.37 -49.91 19.72
C LYS A 72 21.75 -48.55 19.98
N LEU A 73 22.54 -47.61 20.50
CA LEU A 73 22.17 -46.21 20.77
C LEU A 73 23.24 -45.28 20.15
N PRO A 74 23.21 -45.08 18.82
CA PRO A 74 24.27 -44.36 18.12
C PRO A 74 24.28 -42.84 18.37
N ASN A 75 23.14 -42.26 18.78
CA ASN A 75 22.99 -40.81 18.96
C ASN A 75 23.46 -40.28 20.32
N ILE A 76 23.78 -41.18 21.26
CA ILE A 76 24.19 -40.83 22.61
C ILE A 76 25.67 -41.14 22.76
N SER A 77 26.46 -40.23 23.33
CA SER A 77 27.87 -40.51 23.59
C SER A 77 28.02 -41.48 24.79
N PRO A 78 29.07 -42.32 24.81
CA PRO A 78 29.34 -43.22 25.93
C PRO A 78 29.37 -42.52 27.30
N GLU A 79 29.99 -41.34 27.38
CA GLU A 79 30.14 -40.57 28.63
C GLU A 79 28.78 -40.10 29.15
N ILE A 80 27.94 -39.58 28.27
CA ILE A 80 26.59 -39.13 28.61
C ILE A 80 25.71 -40.31 29.02
N PHE A 81 25.78 -41.42 28.29
CA PHE A 81 25.01 -42.61 28.62
C PHE A 81 25.45 -43.22 29.96
N GLN A 82 26.74 -43.20 30.30
CA GLN A 82 27.22 -43.66 31.61
C GLN A 82 26.54 -42.89 32.76
N ILE A 83 26.40 -41.57 32.62
CA ILE A 83 25.71 -40.72 33.61
C ILE A 83 24.23 -41.10 33.70
N ILE A 84 23.55 -41.21 32.57
CA ILE A 84 22.12 -41.58 32.52
C ILE A 84 21.89 -42.99 33.06
N LEU A 85 22.76 -43.95 32.75
CA LEU A 85 22.67 -45.32 33.23
C LEU A 85 22.80 -45.37 34.74
N ARG A 86 23.75 -44.63 35.32
CA ARG A 86 23.87 -44.51 36.78
C ARG A 86 22.63 -43.87 37.40
N PHE A 87 22.03 -42.87 36.74
CA PHE A 87 20.75 -42.30 37.17
C PHE A 87 19.61 -43.33 37.12
N ILE A 88 19.52 -44.14 36.06
CA ILE A 88 18.50 -45.17 35.90
C ILE A 88 18.52 -46.15 37.10
N TYR A 89 19.72 -46.57 37.53
CA TYR A 89 19.89 -47.50 38.64
C TYR A 89 19.77 -46.84 40.02
N GLY A 90 20.48 -45.74 40.20
CA GLY A 90 20.66 -45.13 41.52
C GLY A 90 19.66 -44.03 41.85
N GLY A 91 18.95 -43.47 40.87
CA GLY A 91 18.14 -42.25 41.03
C GLY A 91 18.97 -41.02 41.42
N ARG A 92 20.30 -41.08 41.28
CA ARG A 92 21.23 -40.01 41.62
C ARG A 92 21.84 -39.45 40.33
N LEU A 93 21.92 -38.13 40.27
CA LEU A 93 22.51 -37.41 39.16
C LEU A 93 23.73 -36.65 39.68
N SER A 94 24.90 -36.87 39.09
CA SER A 94 26.10 -36.09 39.36
C SER A 94 26.33 -35.14 38.20
N LEU A 95 26.22 -33.83 38.45
CA LEU A 95 26.46 -32.78 37.45
C LEU A 95 27.69 -31.93 37.77
N GLU A 96 28.42 -32.24 38.84
CA GLU A 96 29.52 -31.39 39.36
C GLU A 96 30.67 -31.23 38.36
N GLU A 97 30.91 -32.24 37.53
CA GLU A 97 31.96 -32.26 36.50
C GLU A 97 31.43 -31.91 35.09
N CYS A 98 30.12 -31.70 34.94
CA CYS A 98 29.52 -31.39 33.65
C CYS A 98 29.48 -29.88 33.42
N ASP A 99 30.02 -29.45 32.29
CA ASP A 99 29.76 -28.11 31.79
C ASP A 99 28.31 -27.96 31.32
N SER A 100 27.86 -26.72 31.12
CA SER A 100 26.47 -26.44 30.71
C SER A 100 26.08 -27.15 29.41
N LEU A 101 27.02 -27.30 28.47
CA LEU A 101 26.80 -28.02 27.21
C LEU A 101 26.59 -29.52 27.46
N GLY A 102 27.39 -30.11 28.35
CA GLY A 102 27.22 -31.48 28.83
C GLY A 102 25.84 -31.68 29.45
N ILE A 103 25.38 -30.76 30.28
CA ILE A 103 24.03 -30.82 30.89
C ILE A 103 22.94 -30.83 29.81
N ILE A 104 23.07 -29.99 28.76
CA ILE A 104 22.14 -30.00 27.62
C ILE A 104 22.18 -31.34 26.87
N LYS A 105 23.36 -31.93 26.66
CA LYS A 105 23.49 -33.25 26.04
C LYS A 105 22.89 -34.38 26.90
N ILE A 106 22.99 -34.29 28.22
CA ILE A 106 22.31 -35.22 29.14
C ILE A 106 20.80 -35.04 29.01
N LEU A 107 20.31 -33.80 28.95
CA LEU A 107 18.89 -33.49 28.79
C LEU A 107 18.31 -34.07 27.48
N THR A 108 19.01 -33.91 26.35
CA THR A 108 18.56 -34.45 25.06
C THR A 108 18.55 -35.98 25.06
N ALA A 109 19.60 -36.63 25.57
CA ALA A 109 19.65 -38.08 25.69
C ALA A 109 18.61 -38.63 26.68
N ALA A 110 18.32 -37.92 27.78
CA ALA A 110 17.26 -38.28 28.71
C ALA A 110 15.87 -38.23 28.05
N ASN A 111 15.64 -37.25 27.17
CA ASN A 111 14.41 -37.16 26.39
C ASN A 111 14.29 -38.30 25.36
N GLU A 112 15.38 -38.62 24.65
CA GLU A 112 15.43 -39.76 23.71
C GLU A 112 15.08 -41.09 24.42
N LEU A 113 15.60 -41.27 25.65
CA LEU A 113 15.30 -42.43 26.49
C LEU A 113 13.96 -42.31 27.27
N ASN A 114 13.18 -41.27 27.00
CA ASN A 114 11.88 -40.97 27.62
C ASN A 114 11.89 -40.97 29.17
N LEU A 115 12.92 -40.35 29.76
CA LEU A 115 13.10 -40.21 31.21
C LEU A 115 12.54 -38.86 31.71
N GLN A 116 11.21 -38.72 31.73
CA GLN A 116 10.54 -37.43 31.96
C GLN A 116 10.86 -36.77 33.31
N GLU A 117 11.06 -37.56 34.37
CA GLU A 117 11.49 -37.06 35.70
C GLU A 117 12.83 -36.32 35.60
N LEU A 118 13.80 -36.92 34.91
CA LEU A 118 15.13 -36.36 34.71
C LEU A 118 15.07 -35.13 33.79
N VAL A 119 14.30 -35.20 32.72
CA VAL A 119 14.09 -34.08 31.78
C VAL A 119 13.57 -32.85 32.50
N ASN A 120 12.53 -32.99 33.34
CA ASN A 120 11.97 -31.87 34.10
C ASN A 120 12.99 -31.30 35.10
N HIS A 121 13.71 -32.17 35.82
CA HIS A 121 14.73 -31.74 36.77
C HIS A 121 15.85 -30.94 36.09
N LEU A 122 16.37 -31.45 34.97
CA LEU A 122 17.49 -30.83 34.24
C LEU A 122 17.12 -29.46 33.65
N GLN A 123 15.90 -29.30 33.12
CA GLN A 123 15.43 -27.99 32.62
C GLN A 123 15.40 -26.95 33.74
N LEU A 124 14.83 -27.29 34.91
CA LEU A 124 14.78 -26.37 36.05
C LEU A 124 16.18 -26.08 36.61
N TYR A 125 17.04 -27.09 36.65
CA TYR A 125 18.43 -26.96 37.12
C TYR A 125 19.21 -25.96 36.27
N ILE A 126 19.19 -26.11 34.94
CA ILE A 126 19.99 -25.25 34.05
C ILE A 126 19.48 -23.80 34.06
N ILE A 127 18.15 -23.60 34.09
CA ILE A 127 17.54 -22.26 34.19
C ILE A 127 17.96 -21.56 35.49
N LYS A 128 18.02 -22.31 36.59
CA LYS A 128 18.37 -21.77 37.91
C LYS A 128 19.85 -21.45 38.05
N ASN A 129 20.73 -22.34 37.58
CA ASN A 129 22.16 -22.29 37.92
C ASN A 129 23.03 -21.74 36.78
N ASN A 130 22.60 -21.81 35.51
CA ASN A 130 23.44 -21.51 34.35
C ASN A 130 22.88 -20.37 33.49
N LYS A 131 22.06 -19.49 34.07
CA LYS A 131 21.36 -18.41 33.36
C LYS A 131 22.28 -17.53 32.49
N ASN A 132 23.42 -17.10 33.01
CA ASN A 132 24.36 -16.26 32.24
C ASN A 132 24.92 -16.99 31.02
N TRP A 133 25.21 -18.29 31.15
CA TRP A 133 25.69 -19.11 30.05
C TRP A 133 24.58 -19.32 29.01
N MET A 134 23.34 -19.54 29.45
CA MET A 134 22.18 -19.64 28.57
C MET A 134 21.94 -18.35 27.78
N ASP A 135 22.09 -17.18 28.41
CA ASP A 135 21.96 -15.89 27.72
C ASP A 135 23.01 -15.71 26.61
N GLN A 136 24.24 -16.19 26.83
CA GLN A 136 25.32 -16.14 25.83
C GLN A 136 25.13 -17.17 24.70
N ASN A 137 24.52 -18.32 25.01
CA ASN A 137 24.30 -19.44 24.10
C ASN A 137 22.80 -19.58 23.76
N PHE A 138 22.09 -18.45 23.67
CA PHE A 138 20.64 -18.42 23.56
C PHE A 138 20.11 -19.20 22.37
N ASP A 139 20.78 -19.09 21.21
CA ASP A 139 20.37 -19.81 19.99
C ASP A 139 20.40 -21.34 20.17
N LEU A 140 21.48 -21.87 20.76
CA LEU A 140 21.58 -23.30 21.06
C LEU A 140 20.43 -23.77 21.96
N ILE A 141 20.11 -23.00 23.01
CA ILE A 141 19.01 -23.31 23.91
C ILE A 141 17.67 -23.23 23.17
N TYR A 142 17.47 -22.18 22.38
CA TYR A 142 16.26 -21.98 21.59
C TYR A 142 16.04 -23.17 20.66
N GLN A 143 17.01 -23.49 19.80
CA GLN A 143 16.93 -24.63 18.88
C GLN A 143 16.64 -25.93 19.62
N THR A 144 17.45 -26.25 20.64
CA THR A 144 17.26 -27.48 21.43
C THR A 144 15.86 -27.55 22.05
N SER A 145 15.34 -26.43 22.57
CA SER A 145 14.03 -26.37 23.23
C SER A 145 12.86 -26.51 22.26
N PHE A 146 12.93 -25.88 21.07
CA PHE A 146 11.82 -25.87 20.11
C PHE A 146 11.83 -27.07 19.16
N GLU A 147 12.98 -27.75 18.99
CA GLU A 147 13.06 -29.06 18.31
C GLU A 147 12.43 -30.18 19.14
N ASN A 148 12.36 -30.01 20.46
CA ASN A 148 11.87 -31.02 21.40
C ASN A 148 10.61 -30.55 22.13
N HIS A 149 9.45 -31.07 21.74
CA HIS A 149 8.16 -30.70 22.36
C HIS A 149 8.08 -30.92 23.88
N SER A 150 8.93 -31.79 24.44
CA SER A 150 8.99 -32.07 25.88
C SER A 150 9.66 -30.96 26.71
N PHE A 151 10.37 -30.02 26.08
CA PHE A 151 11.19 -29.01 26.79
C PHE A 151 10.42 -27.73 27.11
N LEU A 152 9.27 -27.88 27.76
CA LEU A 152 8.33 -26.78 28.02
C LEU A 152 8.90 -25.67 28.90
N GLU A 153 9.72 -25.99 29.91
CA GLU A 153 10.31 -24.99 30.81
C GLU A 153 11.38 -24.16 30.08
N LEU A 154 12.18 -24.80 29.21
CA LEU A 154 13.14 -24.08 28.38
C LEU A 154 12.46 -23.25 27.29
N GLN A 155 11.41 -23.77 26.66
CA GLN A 155 10.60 -22.99 25.70
C GLN A 155 10.03 -21.74 26.37
N LYS A 156 9.45 -21.90 27.57
CA LYS A 156 8.93 -20.77 28.38
C LYS A 156 10.04 -19.78 28.70
N TYR A 157 11.21 -20.24 29.13
CA TYR A 157 12.37 -19.39 29.35
C TYR A 157 12.74 -18.58 28.11
N CYS A 158 12.83 -19.25 26.95
CA CYS A 158 13.16 -18.62 25.67
C CYS A 158 12.14 -17.57 25.25
N THR A 159 10.85 -17.89 25.31
CA THR A 159 9.76 -16.95 24.97
C THR A 159 9.77 -15.75 25.91
N ASP A 160 9.97 -15.96 27.22
CA ASP A 160 10.10 -14.88 28.20
C ASP A 160 11.33 -14.00 27.91
N PHE A 161 12.45 -14.60 27.51
CA PHE A 161 13.67 -13.87 27.21
C PHE A 161 13.53 -13.00 25.95
N ILE A 162 12.97 -13.56 24.86
CA ILE A 162 12.66 -12.82 23.63
C ILE A 162 11.69 -11.68 23.91
N SER A 163 10.69 -11.92 24.75
CA SER A 163 9.69 -10.91 25.10
C SER A 163 10.28 -9.79 25.95
N ARG A 164 11.19 -10.08 26.90
CA ARG A 164 11.69 -9.06 27.85
C ARG A 164 12.92 -8.32 27.34
N ARG A 165 13.82 -8.99 26.61
CA ARG A 165 15.12 -8.44 26.18
C ARG A 165 15.53 -8.90 24.78
N PRO A 166 14.73 -8.63 23.74
CA PRO A 166 15.08 -8.98 22.37
C PRO A 166 16.37 -8.28 21.90
N ASP A 167 16.68 -7.12 22.48
CA ASP A 167 17.85 -6.31 22.15
C ASP A 167 19.18 -6.97 22.53
N LYS A 168 19.20 -7.72 23.63
CA LYS A 168 20.38 -8.48 24.06
C LYS A 168 20.72 -9.60 23.09
N ILE A 169 19.71 -10.21 22.46
CA ILE A 169 19.92 -11.30 21.50
C ILE A 169 20.59 -10.75 20.24
N LEU A 170 20.10 -9.62 19.69
CA LEU A 170 20.69 -8.97 18.52
C LEU A 170 22.13 -8.50 18.77
N LYS A 171 22.42 -8.03 19.99
CA LYS A 171 23.77 -7.58 20.40
C LYS A 171 24.72 -8.73 20.77
N SER A 172 24.24 -9.97 20.80
CA SER A 172 25.05 -11.11 21.20
C SER A 172 26.10 -11.47 20.14
N ILE A 173 27.17 -12.14 20.60
CA ILE A 173 28.24 -12.64 19.72
C ILE A 173 27.71 -13.76 18.79
N SER A 174 26.73 -14.53 19.29
CA SER A 174 26.09 -15.64 18.59
C SER A 174 24.97 -15.22 17.65
N PHE A 175 24.70 -13.91 17.50
CA PHE A 175 23.63 -13.41 16.62
C PHE A 175 23.73 -13.93 15.18
N SER A 176 24.94 -14.07 14.64
CA SER A 176 25.13 -14.57 13.27
C SER A 176 24.69 -16.01 13.06
N SER A 177 24.50 -16.80 14.13
CA SER A 177 24.13 -18.22 14.06
C SER A 177 22.63 -18.46 14.26
N ILE A 178 21.85 -17.42 14.56
CA ILE A 178 20.43 -17.61 14.88
C ILE A 178 19.63 -18.09 13.68
N SER A 179 18.63 -18.94 13.91
CA SER A 179 17.71 -19.36 12.84
C SER A 179 16.83 -18.19 12.34
N GLU A 180 16.40 -18.27 11.07
CA GLU A 180 15.48 -17.29 10.46
C GLU A 180 14.18 -17.14 11.29
N LYS A 181 13.63 -18.26 11.78
CA LYS A 181 12.43 -18.27 12.63
C LYS A 181 12.63 -17.48 13.93
N LEU A 182 13.79 -17.64 14.57
CA LEU A 182 14.12 -16.88 15.78
C LEU A 182 14.25 -15.39 15.44
N LEU A 183 14.94 -15.04 14.36
CA LEU A 183 15.07 -13.64 13.92
C LEU A 183 13.71 -12.98 13.65
N VAL A 184 12.77 -13.66 12.98
CA VAL A 184 11.39 -13.17 12.80
C VAL A 184 10.73 -12.87 14.14
N SER A 185 10.81 -13.80 15.10
CA SER A 185 10.19 -13.62 16.43
C SER A 185 10.77 -12.42 17.21
N ILE A 186 12.05 -12.13 17.01
CA ILE A 186 12.73 -10.98 17.63
C ILE A 186 12.25 -9.67 17.01
N ILE A 187 12.20 -9.59 15.66
CA ILE A 187 11.77 -8.38 14.93
C ILE A 187 10.31 -8.04 15.22
N GLN A 188 9.45 -9.05 15.37
CA GLN A 188 8.03 -8.88 15.69
C GLN A 188 7.75 -8.50 17.15
N SER A 189 8.77 -8.49 18.02
CA SER A 189 8.58 -8.24 19.45
C SER A 189 8.26 -6.77 19.73
N ASN A 190 7.11 -6.50 20.35
CA ASN A 190 6.71 -5.14 20.75
C ASN A 190 7.67 -4.46 21.74
N ASN A 191 8.52 -5.23 22.41
CA ASN A 191 9.49 -4.73 23.40
C ASN A 191 10.89 -4.50 22.80
N LEU A 192 11.03 -4.57 21.46
CA LEU A 192 12.28 -4.24 20.79
C LEU A 192 12.49 -2.73 20.75
N HIS A 193 13.21 -2.22 21.74
CA HIS A 193 13.59 -0.80 21.83
C HIS A 193 14.80 -0.46 20.94
N MET A 194 14.65 -0.61 19.62
CA MET A 194 15.64 -0.18 18.62
C MET A 194 14.98 0.64 17.51
N SER A 195 15.76 1.52 16.87
CA SER A 195 15.27 2.19 15.67
C SER A 195 15.21 1.21 14.50
N GLU A 196 14.30 1.47 13.56
CA GLU A 196 14.11 0.62 12.37
C GLU A 196 15.42 0.42 11.59
N ILE A 197 16.25 1.46 11.52
CA ILE A 197 17.57 1.40 10.85
C ILE A 197 18.54 0.44 11.55
N GLN A 198 18.50 0.37 12.89
CA GLN A 198 19.35 -0.56 13.63
C GLN A 198 18.93 -2.01 13.35
N VAL A 199 17.62 -2.27 13.34
CA VAL A 199 17.08 -3.60 13.00
C VAL A 199 17.49 -3.99 11.58
N TRP A 200 17.40 -3.05 10.63
CA TRP A 200 17.82 -3.28 9.24
C TRP A 200 19.29 -3.68 9.14
N LYS A 201 20.18 -2.95 9.84
CA LYS A 201 21.61 -3.27 9.91
C LYS A 201 21.87 -4.67 10.45
N TYR A 202 21.16 -5.09 11.50
CA TYR A 202 21.27 -6.44 12.03
C TYR A 202 20.79 -7.49 11.03
N VAL A 203 19.69 -7.26 10.32
CA VAL A 203 19.19 -8.21 9.31
C VAL A 203 20.14 -8.36 8.13
N ILE A 204 20.72 -7.26 7.63
CA ILE A 204 21.78 -7.33 6.60
C ILE A 204 22.98 -8.10 7.12
N LYS A 205 23.47 -7.79 8.33
CA LYS A 205 24.59 -8.50 8.96
C LYS A 205 24.32 -10.00 9.09
N TRP A 206 23.11 -10.38 9.48
CA TRP A 206 22.69 -11.78 9.56
C TRP A 206 22.67 -12.43 8.19
N GLY A 207 22.06 -11.79 7.18
CA GLY A 207 21.99 -12.31 5.81
C GLY A 207 23.36 -12.53 5.18
N LEU A 208 24.32 -11.64 5.44
CA LEU A 208 25.72 -11.82 5.00
C LEU A 208 26.41 -12.96 5.75
N ALA A 209 26.15 -13.10 7.06
CA ALA A 209 26.73 -14.20 7.83
C ALA A 209 26.20 -15.59 7.41
N GLN A 210 24.95 -15.67 6.92
CA GLN A 210 24.42 -16.90 6.32
C GLN A 210 25.05 -17.24 4.96
N ASN A 211 25.72 -16.28 4.32
CA ASN A 211 26.30 -16.43 2.99
C ASN A 211 27.77 -15.92 2.98
N PRO A 212 28.72 -16.66 3.59
CA PRO A 212 30.10 -16.19 3.79
C PRO A 212 30.89 -15.91 2.51
N GLU A 213 30.44 -16.44 1.37
CA GLU A 213 31.05 -16.24 0.04
C GLU A 213 30.72 -14.85 -0.54
N LEU A 214 29.72 -14.15 0.00
CA LEU A 214 29.35 -12.82 -0.47
C LEU A 214 30.41 -11.78 -0.09
N PRO A 215 30.69 -10.79 -0.97
CA PRO A 215 31.53 -9.67 -0.61
C PRO A 215 30.97 -8.89 0.59
N SER A 216 31.85 -8.19 1.32
CA SER A 216 31.41 -7.31 2.41
C SER A 216 30.82 -5.99 1.90
N ASP A 217 31.25 -5.51 0.73
CA ASP A 217 30.80 -4.24 0.15
C ASP A 217 29.71 -4.45 -0.92
N PRO A 218 28.46 -3.97 -0.70
CA PRO A 218 27.37 -4.09 -1.67
C PRO A 218 27.68 -3.46 -3.04
N ALA A 219 28.62 -2.50 -3.14
CA ALA A 219 29.02 -1.93 -4.43
C ALA A 219 29.71 -2.96 -5.34
N THR A 220 30.29 -4.01 -4.77
CA THR A 220 31.01 -5.07 -5.51
C THR A 220 30.12 -6.25 -5.91
N PHE A 221 28.84 -6.25 -5.53
CA PHE A 221 27.95 -7.39 -5.75
C PHE A 221 27.62 -7.59 -7.22
N SER A 222 27.79 -8.83 -7.69
CA SER A 222 27.23 -9.32 -8.93
C SER A 222 25.71 -9.44 -8.84
N LYS A 223 25.05 -9.73 -9.98
CA LYS A 223 23.59 -9.93 -9.98
C LYS A 223 23.19 -11.18 -9.19
N GLU A 224 24.03 -12.21 -9.27
CA GLU A 224 23.88 -13.49 -8.58
C GLU A 224 24.03 -13.30 -7.07
N ASP A 225 25.00 -12.50 -6.60
CA ASP A 225 25.20 -12.17 -5.19
C ASP A 225 23.95 -11.53 -4.57
N PHE A 226 23.33 -10.58 -5.29
CA PHE A 226 22.08 -9.98 -4.86
C PHE A 226 20.92 -10.99 -4.81
N ASN A 227 20.89 -11.98 -5.70
CA ASN A 227 19.84 -13.00 -5.67
C ASN A 227 19.99 -13.94 -4.47
N VAL A 228 21.22 -14.32 -4.10
CA VAL A 228 21.52 -15.14 -2.91
C VAL A 228 21.11 -14.41 -1.63
N LEU A 229 21.48 -13.14 -1.50
CA LEU A 229 21.06 -12.35 -0.33
C LEU A 229 19.54 -12.13 -0.32
N LYS A 230 18.94 -11.91 -1.49
CA LYS A 230 17.48 -11.76 -1.63
C LYS A 230 16.72 -12.99 -1.20
N SER A 231 17.13 -14.19 -1.60
CA SER A 231 16.44 -15.42 -1.17
C SER A 231 16.55 -15.61 0.34
N THR A 232 17.68 -15.24 0.94
CA THR A 232 17.91 -15.33 2.39
C THR A 232 17.04 -14.36 3.18
N LEU A 233 16.83 -13.13 2.68
CA LEU A 233 16.11 -12.07 3.40
C LEU A 233 14.62 -11.99 3.06
N GLN A 234 14.13 -12.80 2.13
CA GLN A 234 12.80 -12.65 1.54
C GLN A 234 11.66 -12.65 2.57
N GLN A 235 11.71 -13.50 3.59
CA GLN A 235 10.65 -13.58 4.61
C GLN A 235 10.80 -12.50 5.69
N LEU A 236 11.96 -11.85 5.80
CA LEU A 236 12.24 -10.81 6.79
C LEU A 236 11.79 -9.43 6.32
N ILE A 237 11.93 -9.15 5.02
CA ILE A 237 11.59 -7.85 4.41
C ILE A 237 10.16 -7.35 4.75
N PRO A 238 9.10 -8.19 4.75
CA PRO A 238 7.74 -7.73 5.07
C PRO A 238 7.55 -7.19 6.49
N PHE A 239 8.45 -7.49 7.43
CA PHE A 239 8.37 -7.01 8.80
C PHE A 239 9.01 -5.63 9.02
N PHE A 240 9.62 -5.06 7.97
CA PHE A 240 10.26 -3.75 8.05
C PHE A 240 9.31 -2.62 7.70
N GLU A 241 9.20 -1.66 8.61
CA GLU A 241 8.49 -0.41 8.39
C GLU A 241 9.45 0.64 7.83
N PHE A 242 9.89 0.45 6.59
CA PHE A 242 10.86 1.33 5.93
C PHE A 242 10.49 2.82 6.00
N THR A 243 9.21 3.17 6.08
CA THR A 243 8.72 4.55 6.23
C THR A 243 9.12 5.23 7.55
N LYS A 244 9.63 4.49 8.54
CA LYS A 244 10.19 5.04 9.77
C LYS A 244 11.62 5.57 9.62
N LEU A 245 12.31 5.22 8.53
CA LEU A 245 13.67 5.66 8.24
C LEU A 245 13.69 7.13 7.79
N THR A 246 14.78 7.85 8.00
CA THR A 246 15.04 9.14 7.33
C THR A 246 15.49 8.91 5.88
N PRO A 247 15.35 9.89 4.97
CA PRO A 247 15.90 9.78 3.61
C PRO A 247 17.41 9.55 3.60
N LYS A 248 18.14 10.14 4.56
CA LYS A 248 19.56 9.88 4.74
C LYS A 248 19.82 8.41 5.09
N GLU A 249 19.15 7.87 6.11
CA GLU A 249 19.27 6.46 6.50
C GLU A 249 18.88 5.51 5.35
N PHE A 250 17.80 5.82 4.62
CA PHE A 250 17.41 5.06 3.44
C PHE A 250 18.48 5.09 2.34
N SER A 251 19.01 6.27 2.03
CA SER A 251 20.02 6.45 0.99
C SER A 251 21.35 5.76 1.33
N GLU A 252 21.80 5.85 2.58
CA GLU A 252 23.10 5.34 3.00
C GLU A 252 23.06 3.83 3.28
N GLU A 253 21.96 3.30 3.83
CA GLU A 253 21.92 1.94 4.39
C GLU A 253 20.98 0.98 3.65
N VAL A 254 19.96 1.47 2.96
CA VAL A 254 18.98 0.63 2.22
C VAL A 254 19.25 0.62 0.73
N LEU A 255 19.54 1.79 0.13
CA LEU A 255 19.80 1.94 -1.30
C LEU A 255 20.93 1.05 -1.85
N PRO A 256 22.05 0.82 -1.12
CA PRO A 256 23.08 -0.11 -1.59
C PRO A 256 22.54 -1.53 -1.83
N TYR A 257 21.51 -1.94 -1.09
CA TYR A 257 20.87 -3.25 -1.17
C TYR A 257 19.57 -3.24 -1.99
N LYS A 258 19.31 -2.21 -2.81
CA LYS A 258 18.06 -2.03 -3.56
C LYS A 258 17.59 -3.24 -4.38
N LYS A 259 18.52 -4.07 -4.89
CA LYS A 259 18.19 -5.25 -5.71
C LYS A 259 17.65 -6.43 -4.88
N VAL A 260 17.87 -6.40 -3.56
CA VAL A 260 17.31 -7.37 -2.59
C VAL A 260 15.80 -7.15 -2.43
N LEU A 261 15.35 -5.89 -2.46
CA LEU A 261 13.95 -5.52 -2.26
C LEU A 261 13.05 -5.98 -3.44
N PRO A 262 11.79 -6.34 -3.17
CA PRO A 262 10.78 -6.50 -4.22
C PRO A 262 10.67 -5.24 -5.08
N LYS A 263 10.50 -5.40 -6.40
CA LYS A 263 10.53 -4.27 -7.35
C LYS A 263 9.47 -3.21 -7.05
N GLU A 264 8.25 -3.63 -6.70
CA GLU A 264 7.17 -2.70 -6.37
C GLU A 264 7.46 -1.96 -5.06
N LEU A 265 7.87 -2.68 -4.01
CA LEU A 265 8.29 -2.07 -2.75
C LEU A 265 9.40 -1.04 -2.95
N TYR A 266 10.43 -1.36 -3.74
CA TYR A 266 11.51 -0.41 -4.01
C TYR A 266 11.03 0.87 -4.72
N LYS A 267 10.11 0.78 -5.68
CA LYS A 267 9.53 1.96 -6.34
C LYS A 267 8.73 2.80 -5.35
N ASP A 268 7.93 2.16 -4.50
CA ASP A 268 7.15 2.85 -3.48
C ASP A 268 8.04 3.59 -2.49
N LEU A 269 9.10 2.93 -2.01
CA LEU A 269 10.08 3.54 -1.11
C LEU A 269 10.85 4.68 -1.79
N LEU A 270 11.28 4.52 -3.05
CA LEU A 270 11.90 5.62 -3.80
C LEU A 270 10.97 6.83 -3.89
N ASN A 271 9.68 6.63 -4.18
CA ASN A 271 8.72 7.74 -4.24
C ASN A 271 8.55 8.44 -2.88
N ILE A 272 8.59 7.69 -1.78
CA ILE A 272 8.48 8.23 -0.42
C ILE A 272 9.73 9.06 -0.06
N PHE A 273 10.92 8.55 -0.36
CA PHE A 273 12.19 9.13 0.10
C PHE A 273 12.75 10.23 -0.81
N LEU A 274 12.54 10.16 -2.13
CA LEU A 274 12.98 11.19 -3.07
C LEU A 274 12.25 12.54 -2.89
N ASN A 275 11.08 12.53 -2.26
CA ASN A 275 10.25 13.72 -2.01
C ASN A 275 10.36 14.25 -0.56
N SER A 276 11.31 13.73 0.23
CA SER A 276 11.45 14.00 1.67
C SER A 276 12.77 14.73 2.01
N HIS A 277 12.78 15.56 3.06
CA HIS A 277 13.99 16.29 3.49
C HIS A 277 14.98 15.33 4.17
N PRO A 278 16.31 15.43 3.95
CA PRO A 278 17.32 14.48 4.44
C PRO A 278 17.20 14.05 5.91
N ASP A 279 16.79 14.95 6.81
CA ASP A 279 16.71 14.70 8.25
C ASP A 279 15.27 14.49 8.77
N SER A 280 14.25 14.58 7.92
CA SER A 280 12.84 14.39 8.33
C SER A 280 12.44 12.93 8.17
N ARG A 281 11.91 12.28 9.22
CA ARG A 281 11.31 10.95 9.08
C ARG A 281 9.96 11.10 8.34
N PRO A 282 9.62 10.24 7.35
CA PRO A 282 8.32 10.25 6.70
C PRO A 282 7.16 10.17 7.70
N ASN A 283 7.39 9.56 8.87
CA ASN A 283 6.41 9.46 9.94
C ASN A 283 6.16 10.77 10.72
N ASP A 284 7.07 11.76 10.67
CA ASP A 284 6.82 13.09 11.23
C ASP A 284 5.82 13.89 10.37
N LYS A 285 5.60 13.48 9.10
CA LYS A 285 4.52 13.97 8.24
C LYS A 285 3.20 13.20 8.40
N LEU A 286 3.16 12.08 9.14
CA LEU A 286 1.95 11.25 9.30
C LEU A 286 0.97 11.76 10.37
N LYS A 287 1.14 13.00 10.85
CA LYS A 287 0.04 13.80 11.45
C LYS A 287 -0.81 14.53 10.40
N ILE A 288 -0.74 14.16 9.12
CA ILE A 288 -1.83 14.47 8.18
C ILE A 288 -2.99 13.54 8.53
N GLN A 289 -4.07 14.14 9.06
CA GLN A 289 -5.23 13.48 9.64
C GLN A 289 -5.82 12.39 8.74
N ASN A 290 -6.34 11.34 9.36
CA ASN A 290 -7.21 10.34 8.72
C ASN A 290 -8.30 11.07 7.91
N ILE A 291 -8.22 10.97 6.58
CA ILE A 291 -9.25 11.50 5.69
C ILE A 291 -10.30 10.42 5.48
N ASP A 292 -11.53 10.67 5.92
CA ASP A 292 -12.66 9.76 5.71
C ASP A 292 -13.20 9.87 4.26
N SER A 293 -12.35 9.52 3.29
CA SER A 293 -12.67 9.43 1.87
C SER A 293 -12.30 8.06 1.31
N LYS A 294 -13.15 7.57 0.39
CA LYS A 294 -12.87 6.38 -0.43
C LYS A 294 -12.44 6.74 -1.86
N ILE A 295 -12.42 8.03 -2.21
CA ILE A 295 -12.09 8.52 -3.57
C ILE A 295 -10.65 9.00 -3.63
N ILE A 296 -10.23 9.78 -2.62
CA ILE A 296 -8.92 10.44 -2.60
C ILE A 296 -8.05 9.88 -1.48
N THR A 297 -6.74 9.89 -1.71
CA THR A 297 -5.73 9.49 -0.72
C THR A 297 -5.22 10.71 0.06
N SER A 298 -4.42 10.50 1.11
CA SER A 298 -3.76 11.57 1.86
C SER A 298 -2.90 12.48 0.97
N GLN A 299 -2.25 11.92 -0.07
CA GLN A 299 -1.46 12.69 -1.03
C GLN A 299 -2.30 13.67 -1.85
N HIS A 300 -3.50 13.28 -2.25
CA HIS A 300 -4.42 14.17 -2.97
C HIS A 300 -4.84 15.34 -2.08
N ALA A 301 -5.12 15.08 -0.82
CA ALA A 301 -5.52 16.10 0.12
C ALA A 301 -4.39 17.06 0.48
N GLU A 302 -3.16 16.57 0.65
CA GLU A 302 -1.98 17.43 0.82
C GLU A 302 -1.83 18.39 -0.36
N LEU A 303 -1.98 17.88 -1.59
CA LEU A 303 -1.92 18.70 -2.79
C LEU A 303 -3.06 19.73 -2.87
N ILE A 304 -4.28 19.33 -2.50
CA ILE A 304 -5.43 20.26 -2.44
C ILE A 304 -5.19 21.34 -1.38
N SER A 305 -4.65 21.00 -0.20
CA SER A 305 -4.27 21.97 0.84
C SER A 305 -3.28 23.01 0.32
N LYS A 306 -2.25 22.57 -0.43
CA LYS A 306 -1.32 23.50 -1.10
C LYS A 306 -2.03 24.45 -2.06
N TRP A 307 -3.03 23.97 -2.80
CA TRP A 307 -3.81 24.81 -3.72
C TRP A 307 -4.66 25.85 -3.01
N ILE A 308 -5.18 25.53 -1.82
CA ILE A 308 -5.91 26.48 -0.96
C ILE A 308 -4.97 27.58 -0.48
N ASP A 309 -3.77 27.21 0.00
CA ASP A 309 -2.75 28.16 0.47
C ASP A 309 -2.07 28.94 -0.67
N LYS A 310 -2.39 28.62 -1.93
CA LYS A 310 -1.74 29.17 -3.14
C LYS A 310 -0.22 28.97 -3.15
N LEU A 311 0.25 27.90 -2.52
CA LEU A 311 1.65 27.47 -2.50
C LEU A 311 2.02 26.76 -3.80
N ASP A 312 3.27 26.89 -4.24
CA ASP A 312 3.78 26.06 -5.35
C ASP A 312 3.90 24.59 -4.91
N ILE A 313 3.93 23.66 -5.85
CA ILE A 313 4.04 22.21 -5.57
C ILE A 313 5.31 21.93 -4.75
N MET A 314 6.38 22.71 -5.00
CA MET A 314 7.67 22.61 -4.31
C MET A 314 7.74 23.39 -2.98
N ASP A 315 6.77 24.24 -2.69
CA ASP A 315 6.75 25.02 -1.45
C ASP A 315 6.37 24.15 -0.25
N LYS A 316 7.01 24.42 0.89
CA LYS A 316 6.73 23.76 2.17
C LYS A 316 5.37 24.24 2.68
N SER A 317 4.37 23.36 2.71
CA SER A 317 3.09 23.65 3.39
C SER A 317 3.29 23.61 4.91
N THR A 318 2.90 24.69 5.56
CA THR A 318 2.90 24.86 7.03
C THR A 318 1.51 24.65 7.65
N SER A 319 0.47 24.45 6.84
CA SER A 319 -0.93 24.49 7.27
C SER A 319 -1.50 23.08 7.52
N LEU A 320 -1.92 22.80 8.75
CA LEU A 320 -2.62 21.57 9.14
C LEU A 320 -4.13 21.77 8.96
N TYR A 321 -4.69 21.33 7.82
CA TYR A 321 -6.15 21.39 7.57
C TYR A 321 -6.85 20.12 8.03
N GLU A 322 -7.85 20.26 8.91
CA GLU A 322 -8.76 19.17 9.27
C GLU A 322 -9.87 18.98 8.22
N PHE A 323 -9.83 17.82 7.56
CA PHE A 323 -10.84 17.39 6.61
C PHE A 323 -11.98 16.65 7.32
N LYS A 324 -13.16 17.29 7.40
CA LYS A 324 -14.36 16.71 8.02
C LYS A 324 -15.41 16.38 6.97
N LEU A 325 -15.79 15.11 6.88
CA LEU A 325 -16.86 14.68 5.99
C LEU A 325 -18.21 15.28 6.42
N ILE A 326 -18.86 16.02 5.52
CA ILE A 326 -20.20 16.61 5.76
C ILE A 326 -21.32 15.86 5.02
N LEU A 327 -21.08 15.50 3.76
CA LEU A 327 -22.07 14.86 2.89
C LEU A 327 -21.36 13.73 2.14
N ARG A 328 -22.01 12.57 2.02
CA ARG A 328 -21.54 11.44 1.21
C ARG A 328 -22.70 10.94 0.37
N GLY A 329 -22.65 11.12 -0.95
CA GLY A 329 -23.76 10.79 -1.84
C GLY A 329 -24.23 9.34 -1.75
N SER A 330 -23.33 8.39 -1.52
CA SER A 330 -23.66 6.96 -1.34
C SER A 330 -24.30 6.62 0.01
N ARG A 331 -24.23 7.53 1.00
CA ARG A 331 -24.84 7.38 2.34
C ARG A 331 -26.10 8.24 2.47
N ASP A 332 -26.02 9.49 2.03
CA ASP A 332 -27.01 10.53 2.26
C ASP A 332 -27.92 10.74 1.05
N GLY A 333 -27.48 10.41 -0.16
CA GLY A 333 -28.20 10.64 -1.41
C GLY A 333 -27.58 11.74 -2.28
N PHE A 334 -27.95 11.76 -3.57
CA PHE A 334 -27.41 12.69 -4.58
C PHE A 334 -28.37 13.82 -4.98
N GLU A 335 -29.52 13.95 -4.33
CA GLU A 335 -30.52 14.97 -4.65
C GLU A 335 -30.06 16.36 -4.17
N SER A 336 -30.37 17.42 -4.94
CA SER A 336 -29.99 18.80 -4.56
C SER A 336 -30.61 19.20 -3.23
N LYS A 337 -31.83 18.73 -2.96
CA LYS A 337 -32.51 18.98 -1.70
C LYS A 337 -31.66 18.54 -0.49
N ILE A 338 -31.06 17.36 -0.57
CA ILE A 338 -30.21 16.80 0.51
C ILE A 338 -28.92 17.60 0.63
N PHE A 339 -28.33 18.01 -0.50
CA PHE A 339 -27.17 18.88 -0.50
C PHE A 339 -27.46 20.20 0.24
N HIS A 340 -28.56 20.88 -0.10
CA HIS A 340 -28.91 22.16 0.53
C HIS A 340 -29.33 22.00 1.99
N GLU A 341 -29.97 20.90 2.38
CA GLU A 341 -30.28 20.60 3.79
C GLU A 341 -29.02 20.46 4.67
N ILE A 342 -27.89 20.01 4.11
CA ILE A 342 -26.65 19.70 4.85
C ILE A 342 -25.57 20.77 4.68
N CYS A 343 -25.44 21.33 3.48
CA CYS A 343 -24.31 22.13 3.05
C CYS A 343 -24.59 23.64 2.95
N ASP A 344 -25.84 24.10 2.93
CA ASP A 344 -26.13 25.53 3.00
C ASP A 344 -25.54 26.13 4.29
N ASP A 345 -25.11 27.39 4.20
CA ASP A 345 -24.39 28.11 5.26
C ASP A 345 -23.02 27.52 5.65
N ARG A 346 -22.52 26.51 4.91
CA ARG A 346 -21.16 25.98 5.07
C ARG A 346 -20.19 26.66 4.11
N SER A 347 -19.14 27.27 4.66
CA SER A 347 -17.99 27.81 3.91
C SER A 347 -16.80 26.84 3.94
N CYS A 348 -15.71 27.19 3.23
CA CYS A 348 -14.47 26.40 3.18
C CYS A 348 -14.70 24.92 2.81
N THR A 349 -15.49 24.65 1.77
CA THR A 349 -15.87 23.28 1.41
C THR A 349 -15.12 22.75 0.20
N ILE A 350 -14.82 21.45 0.17
CA ILE A 350 -14.29 20.75 -1.01
C ILE A 350 -15.30 19.70 -1.50
N THR A 351 -15.66 19.81 -2.76
CA THR A 351 -16.42 18.78 -3.45
C THR A 351 -15.47 17.79 -4.11
N ILE A 352 -15.63 16.48 -3.85
CA ILE A 352 -14.90 15.40 -4.53
C ILE A 352 -15.92 14.53 -5.28
N ILE A 353 -15.66 14.27 -6.55
CA ILE A 353 -16.56 13.56 -7.46
C ILE A 353 -15.80 12.44 -8.15
N LYS A 354 -16.32 11.21 -8.04
CA LYS A 354 -15.85 10.07 -8.84
C LYS A 354 -16.78 9.85 -10.02
N VAL A 355 -16.20 9.82 -11.21
CA VAL A 355 -16.94 9.69 -12.47
C VAL A 355 -17.23 8.22 -12.75
N LYS A 356 -18.46 7.91 -13.19
CA LYS A 356 -18.84 6.55 -13.62
C LYS A 356 -18.15 6.16 -14.94
N GLY A 357 -17.60 4.96 -14.98
CA GLY A 357 -17.01 4.38 -16.19
C GLY A 357 -15.58 4.84 -16.48
N ASN A 358 -14.91 5.54 -15.56
CA ASN A 358 -13.46 5.72 -15.58
C ASN A 358 -12.93 6.05 -14.17
N ASN A 359 -11.61 6.00 -13.96
CA ASN A 359 -11.00 6.35 -12.66
C ASN A 359 -10.79 7.87 -12.48
N GLN A 360 -11.49 8.72 -13.23
CA GLN A 360 -11.30 10.16 -13.14
C GLN A 360 -11.96 10.73 -11.88
N ILE A 361 -11.23 11.59 -11.18
CA ILE A 361 -11.72 12.34 -10.03
C ILE A 361 -11.85 13.80 -10.44
N LEU A 362 -13.00 14.41 -10.18
CA LEU A 362 -13.25 15.85 -10.34
C LEU A 362 -13.50 16.47 -8.98
N GLY A 363 -13.32 17.78 -8.87
CA GLY A 363 -13.67 18.47 -7.65
C GLY A 363 -13.54 19.97 -7.73
N GLY A 364 -13.92 20.63 -6.64
CA GLY A 364 -13.80 22.07 -6.50
C GLY A 364 -13.82 22.52 -5.05
N TYR A 365 -13.11 23.59 -4.78
CA TYR A 365 -13.07 24.26 -3.49
C TYR A 365 -13.92 25.53 -3.53
N ASN A 366 -14.85 25.65 -2.59
CA ASN A 366 -15.65 26.83 -2.36
C ASN A 366 -15.24 27.47 -1.01
N PRO A 367 -14.58 28.64 -1.02
CA PRO A 367 -14.19 29.33 0.21
C PRO A 367 -15.35 30.03 0.92
N ILE A 368 -16.48 30.27 0.24
CA ILE A 368 -17.63 31.00 0.75
C ILE A 368 -18.81 30.06 1.04
N GLU A 369 -19.84 30.57 1.70
CA GLU A 369 -21.04 29.81 2.06
C GLU A 369 -21.84 29.37 0.83
N TRP A 370 -22.37 28.15 0.86
CA TRP A 370 -23.41 27.70 -0.07
C TRP A 370 -24.77 28.30 0.26
N LYS A 371 -25.56 28.55 -0.78
CA LYS A 371 -26.92 29.09 -0.69
C LYS A 371 -27.83 28.38 -1.70
N SER A 372 -29.12 28.62 -1.58
CA SER A 372 -30.15 28.09 -2.49
C SER A 372 -31.00 29.19 -3.15
N ASP A 373 -30.47 30.43 -3.18
CA ASP A 373 -31.18 31.67 -3.53
C ASP A 373 -31.20 32.02 -5.03
N ARG A 374 -30.67 31.15 -5.90
CA ARG A 374 -30.60 31.35 -7.36
C ARG A 374 -29.78 32.57 -7.76
N ASN A 375 -28.54 32.66 -7.26
CA ASN A 375 -27.63 33.76 -7.57
C ASN A 375 -26.19 33.31 -7.73
N TYR A 376 -25.39 34.15 -8.41
CA TYR A 376 -23.94 34.01 -8.39
C TYR A 376 -23.36 34.69 -7.16
N CYS A 377 -22.33 34.07 -6.60
CA CYS A 377 -21.53 34.64 -5.53
C CYS A 377 -20.08 34.82 -5.99
N ALA A 378 -19.54 36.00 -5.68
CA ALA A 378 -18.23 36.40 -6.15
C ALA A 378 -17.11 35.88 -5.24
N THR A 379 -16.09 35.27 -5.83
CA THR A 379 -14.84 34.92 -5.12
C THR A 379 -13.69 34.71 -6.11
N LYS A 380 -12.47 35.06 -5.68
CA LYS A 380 -11.23 34.80 -6.43
C LYS A 380 -10.48 33.56 -5.94
N ASP A 381 -10.86 33.03 -4.78
CA ASP A 381 -10.11 31.98 -4.08
C ASP A 381 -10.66 30.57 -4.35
N SER A 382 -11.79 30.47 -5.07
CA SER A 382 -12.29 29.19 -5.55
C SER A 382 -11.39 28.61 -6.65
N PHE A 383 -11.34 27.28 -6.72
CA PHE A 383 -10.72 26.55 -7.80
C PHE A 383 -11.46 25.24 -8.04
N ILE A 384 -11.36 24.72 -9.26
CA ILE A 384 -11.83 23.40 -9.64
C ILE A 384 -10.65 22.57 -10.16
N PHE A 385 -10.76 21.25 -10.07
CA PHE A 385 -9.67 20.37 -10.45
C PHE A 385 -10.14 19.04 -11.04
N SER A 386 -9.21 18.36 -11.70
CA SER A 386 -9.37 17.00 -12.20
C SER A 386 -8.09 16.19 -12.00
N PHE A 387 -8.22 14.94 -11.55
CA PHE A 387 -7.17 13.92 -11.60
C PHE A 387 -7.52 12.88 -12.66
N LYS A 388 -6.66 12.69 -13.67
CA LYS A 388 -6.99 11.83 -14.83
C LYS A 388 -7.22 10.36 -14.47
N ASN A 389 -6.38 9.78 -13.61
CA ASN A 389 -6.39 8.34 -13.32
C ASN A 389 -6.60 8.00 -11.84
N GLY A 390 -7.09 8.95 -11.03
CA GLY A 390 -7.48 8.76 -9.62
C GLY A 390 -6.40 8.32 -8.61
N ILE A 391 -5.28 7.77 -9.09
CA ILE A 391 -4.16 7.24 -8.31
C ILE A 391 -2.94 8.16 -8.45
N ASN A 392 -2.67 8.65 -9.66
CA ASN A 392 -1.52 9.49 -9.95
C ASN A 392 -1.85 10.99 -9.77
N ILE A 393 -1.32 11.61 -8.72
CA ILE A 393 -1.47 13.05 -8.46
C ILE A 393 -0.73 13.94 -9.46
N ASN A 394 0.26 13.41 -10.20
CA ASN A 394 1.05 14.22 -11.13
C ASN A 394 0.29 14.56 -12.43
N GLU A 395 -0.74 13.77 -12.75
CA GLU A 395 -1.61 14.00 -13.91
C GLU A 395 -2.90 14.72 -13.49
N HIS A 396 -2.73 15.93 -12.95
CA HIS A 396 -3.83 16.78 -12.50
C HIS A 396 -4.01 18.02 -13.39
N ILE A 397 -5.22 18.58 -13.33
CA ILE A 397 -5.54 19.91 -13.84
C ILE A 397 -6.05 20.70 -12.65
N LEU A 398 -5.37 21.78 -12.30
CA LEU A 398 -5.88 22.83 -11.40
C LEU A 398 -6.38 23.97 -12.27
N SER A 399 -7.59 24.46 -12.00
CA SER A 399 -8.24 25.56 -12.72
C SER A 399 -8.79 26.57 -11.71
N ARG A 400 -8.23 27.78 -11.70
CA ARG A 400 -8.65 28.91 -10.86
C ARG A 400 -9.68 29.81 -11.56
N VAL A 401 -10.42 30.59 -10.76
CA VAL A 401 -11.42 31.54 -11.27
C VAL A 401 -10.77 32.60 -12.16
N THR A 402 -11.42 32.92 -13.29
CA THR A 402 -11.05 34.05 -14.16
C THR A 402 -12.10 35.16 -14.14
N ASN A 403 -13.36 34.81 -13.91
CA ASN A 403 -14.46 35.77 -13.77
C ASN A 403 -15.05 35.65 -12.35
N GLU A 404 -14.56 36.50 -11.44
CA GLU A 404 -14.86 36.43 -10.01
C GLU A 404 -16.36 36.49 -9.71
N ASN A 405 -17.10 37.33 -10.43
CA ASN A 405 -18.54 37.52 -10.25
C ASN A 405 -19.38 36.29 -10.59
N TYR A 406 -18.79 35.28 -11.23
CA TYR A 406 -19.48 34.06 -11.67
C TYR A 406 -18.80 32.80 -11.10
N ALA A 407 -18.05 32.94 -10.00
CA ALA A 407 -17.27 31.85 -9.42
C ALA A 407 -18.15 30.72 -8.86
N ILE A 408 -19.16 31.04 -8.05
CA ILE A 408 -20.07 30.06 -7.44
C ILE A 408 -21.49 30.37 -7.87
N PHE A 409 -22.23 29.36 -8.31
CA PHE A 409 -23.64 29.52 -8.65
C PHE A 409 -24.50 28.72 -7.68
N ASN A 410 -25.36 29.41 -6.94
CA ASN A 410 -26.21 28.83 -5.90
C ASN A 410 -27.63 28.70 -6.46
N ASP A 411 -28.17 27.48 -6.57
CA ASP A 411 -29.56 27.24 -7.00
C ASP A 411 -30.08 25.94 -6.39
N HIS A 412 -31.30 25.99 -5.82
CA HIS A 412 -31.93 24.86 -5.14
C HIS A 412 -32.11 23.58 -5.97
N THR A 413 -32.00 23.65 -7.30
CA THR A 413 -32.09 22.50 -8.22
C THR A 413 -30.75 21.84 -8.52
N TYR A 414 -29.63 22.44 -8.09
CA TYR A 414 -28.29 21.91 -8.26
C TYR A 414 -27.68 21.51 -6.92
N GLY A 415 -26.67 20.63 -6.97
CA GLY A 415 -25.80 20.40 -5.83
C GLY A 415 -24.66 21.43 -5.85
N PRO A 416 -23.41 21.01 -5.59
CA PRO A 416 -22.24 21.83 -5.83
C PRO A 416 -22.18 22.34 -7.29
N SER A 417 -22.05 23.66 -7.44
CA SER A 417 -22.02 24.31 -8.74
C SER A 417 -20.98 25.44 -8.77
N PHE A 418 -19.93 25.21 -9.55
CA PHE A 418 -18.79 26.09 -9.76
C PHE A 418 -18.85 26.65 -11.18
N GLY A 419 -18.79 27.97 -11.29
CA GLY A 419 -18.81 28.67 -12.58
C GLY A 419 -20.21 28.75 -13.19
N GLY A 420 -20.29 29.33 -14.38
CA GLY A 420 -21.53 29.31 -15.18
C GLY A 420 -21.82 27.95 -15.82
N SER A 421 -20.78 27.16 -16.09
CA SER A 421 -20.90 25.77 -16.55
C SER A 421 -19.68 24.90 -16.23
N ASP A 422 -18.71 25.41 -15.46
CA ASP A 422 -17.38 24.83 -15.32
C ASP A 422 -17.40 23.50 -14.57
N LEU A 423 -18.21 23.37 -13.51
CA LEU A 423 -18.49 22.10 -12.85
C LEU A 423 -19.82 22.18 -12.11
N ILE A 424 -20.85 21.51 -12.61
CA ILE A 424 -22.20 21.50 -12.03
C ILE A 424 -22.64 20.07 -11.77
N LEU A 425 -23.07 19.78 -10.55
CA LEU A 425 -23.80 18.56 -10.22
C LEU A 425 -25.31 18.82 -10.25
N ARG A 426 -26.05 18.04 -11.05
CA ARG A 426 -27.52 18.14 -11.09
C ARG A 426 -28.09 17.34 -9.92
N GLY A 427 -29.01 17.96 -9.18
CA GLY A 427 -29.70 17.31 -8.08
C GLY A 427 -30.87 16.42 -8.51
N ASN A 428 -30.81 15.80 -9.69
CA ASN A 428 -31.88 14.95 -10.21
C ASN A 428 -31.57 13.45 -10.01
N SER A 429 -32.59 12.60 -10.12
CA SER A 429 -32.48 11.15 -9.95
C SER A 429 -31.51 10.45 -10.91
N GLU A 430 -31.03 11.15 -11.95
CA GLU A 430 -30.12 10.62 -12.95
C GLU A 430 -28.65 10.68 -12.54
N GLN A 431 -28.32 11.25 -11.36
CA GLN A 431 -26.97 11.34 -10.81
C GLN A 431 -25.95 11.86 -11.84
N SER A 432 -26.31 12.97 -12.47
CA SER A 432 -25.58 13.51 -13.61
C SER A 432 -24.96 14.85 -13.29
N GLY A 433 -23.84 15.13 -13.94
CA GLY A 433 -23.17 16.41 -13.86
C GLY A 433 -22.75 16.90 -15.22
N HIS A 434 -22.28 18.14 -15.25
CA HIS A 434 -21.81 18.79 -16.44
C HIS A 434 -20.54 19.61 -16.16
N CYS A 435 -19.59 19.62 -17.10
CA CYS A 435 -18.36 20.38 -17.02
C CYS A 435 -17.98 20.91 -18.41
N ILE A 436 -18.09 22.23 -18.59
CA ILE A 436 -17.63 22.99 -19.76
C ILE A 436 -17.01 24.29 -19.27
N LYS A 437 -15.78 24.56 -19.72
CA LYS A 437 -15.06 25.79 -19.38
C LYS A 437 -15.88 27.03 -19.74
N ASP A 438 -16.07 27.90 -18.77
CA ASP A 438 -16.72 29.20 -18.89
C ASP A 438 -15.97 30.24 -18.05
N SER A 439 -16.12 30.19 -16.72
CA SER A 439 -15.65 31.18 -15.75
C SER A 439 -14.31 30.84 -15.07
N TYR A 440 -13.77 29.63 -15.26
CA TYR A 440 -12.47 29.19 -14.72
C TYR A 440 -11.42 29.05 -15.84
N GLU A 441 -10.11 29.11 -15.52
CA GLU A 441 -9.04 29.23 -16.52
C GLU A 441 -8.96 28.06 -17.52
N LYS A 442 -9.19 26.83 -17.05
CA LYS A 442 -8.96 25.58 -17.77
C LYS A 442 -10.19 24.68 -17.70
N GLN A 443 -10.40 23.94 -18.78
CA GLN A 443 -11.36 22.85 -18.80
C GLN A 443 -10.81 21.66 -18.01
N ILE A 444 -11.51 21.24 -16.95
CA ILE A 444 -11.08 20.12 -16.09
C ILE A 444 -11.61 18.77 -16.56
N ARG A 445 -12.75 18.76 -17.26
CA ARG A 445 -13.32 17.56 -17.87
C ARG A 445 -13.76 17.86 -19.28
N GLY A 446 -13.45 16.92 -20.13
CA GLY A 446 -13.64 17.02 -21.55
C GLY A 446 -12.57 16.14 -22.16
N PRO A 447 -12.86 15.49 -23.29
CA PRO A 447 -11.83 14.76 -23.98
C PRO A 447 -10.63 15.72 -24.21
N PRO A 448 -9.42 15.41 -23.72
CA PRO A 448 -8.28 16.32 -23.74
C PRO A 448 -8.01 16.72 -25.18
N SER A 449 -8.47 17.90 -25.60
CA SER A 449 -8.51 18.27 -27.01
C SER A 449 -8.96 17.13 -27.96
N GLU A 450 -9.83 16.20 -27.54
CA GLU A 450 -10.16 14.92 -28.22
C GLU A 450 -8.96 14.13 -28.79
N SER A 451 -8.98 12.80 -28.65
CA SER A 451 -8.42 11.93 -29.68
C SER A 451 -9.30 12.07 -30.94
N VAL A 452 -9.25 13.26 -31.53
CA VAL A 452 -9.98 13.71 -32.70
C VAL A 452 -9.76 12.71 -33.84
N LEU A 453 -10.82 12.05 -34.29
CA LEU A 453 -10.74 11.23 -35.49
C LEU A 453 -10.81 12.13 -36.74
N HIS A 454 -9.70 12.22 -37.50
CA HIS A 454 -9.69 12.85 -38.82
C HIS A 454 -10.21 11.86 -39.86
N TYR A 455 -11.50 11.95 -40.18
CA TYR A 455 -12.18 11.04 -41.11
C TYR A 455 -11.53 11.09 -42.50
N ASP A 456 -11.34 9.92 -43.12
CA ASP A 456 -10.64 9.71 -44.40
C ASP A 456 -9.17 10.19 -44.44
N VAL A 457 -8.55 10.39 -43.27
CA VAL A 457 -7.15 10.77 -43.16
C VAL A 457 -6.42 9.70 -42.35
N ARG A 458 -5.50 8.99 -43.01
CA ARG A 458 -4.66 7.98 -42.39
C ARG A 458 -3.28 8.54 -42.12
N CYS A 459 -2.64 8.02 -41.07
CA CYS A 459 -1.25 8.29 -40.80
C CYS A 459 -0.41 7.56 -41.85
N ASP A 460 0.42 8.26 -42.61
CA ASP A 460 1.28 7.64 -43.63
C ASP A 460 2.36 6.72 -43.04
N CYS A 461 2.59 6.80 -41.73
CA CYS A 461 3.52 5.93 -41.03
C CYS A 461 2.87 4.64 -40.48
N CYS A 462 1.71 4.74 -39.85
CA CYS A 462 1.09 3.58 -39.16
C CYS A 462 -0.19 3.08 -39.83
N ASP A 463 -0.64 3.71 -40.92
CA ASP A 463 -1.86 3.44 -41.69
C ASP A 463 -3.17 3.47 -40.87
N TYR A 464 -3.11 3.83 -39.58
CA TYR A 464 -4.29 4.06 -38.77
C TYR A 464 -4.90 5.42 -39.08
N THR A 465 -6.23 5.49 -39.05
CA THR A 465 -6.94 6.77 -39.07
C THR A 465 -6.41 7.66 -37.95
N ILE A 466 -6.02 8.88 -38.29
CA ILE A 466 -5.37 9.78 -37.32
C ILE A 466 -6.38 10.12 -36.22
N ARG A 467 -5.97 9.82 -34.99
CA ARG A 467 -6.66 10.17 -33.75
C ARG A 467 -5.82 11.20 -32.99
N GLY A 468 -6.43 12.30 -32.56
CA GLY A 468 -5.76 13.37 -31.83
C GLY A 468 -5.10 14.39 -32.77
N MET A 469 -3.88 14.83 -32.43
CA MET A 469 -3.16 15.80 -33.25
C MET A 469 -2.78 15.19 -34.62
N ARG A 470 -3.29 15.81 -35.70
CA ARG A 470 -2.87 15.56 -37.08
C ARG A 470 -1.76 16.52 -37.48
N TRP A 471 -0.64 15.97 -37.92
CA TRP A 471 0.50 16.73 -38.42
C TRP A 471 0.60 16.55 -39.93
N LYS A 472 0.33 17.59 -40.71
CA LYS A 472 0.48 17.55 -42.16
C LYS A 472 1.86 18.08 -42.54
N CYS A 473 2.59 17.35 -43.36
CA CYS A 473 3.81 17.84 -43.98
C CYS A 473 3.47 19.02 -44.91
N THR A 474 4.16 20.15 -44.76
CA THR A 474 3.93 21.33 -45.61
C THR A 474 4.60 21.19 -46.97
N SER A 475 5.58 20.29 -47.09
CA SER A 475 6.36 20.06 -48.31
C SER A 475 5.81 18.91 -49.16
N CYS A 476 4.99 18.02 -48.60
CA CYS A 476 4.39 16.90 -49.31
C CYS A 476 2.87 17.04 -49.44
N GLU A 477 2.33 16.65 -50.59
CA GLU A 477 0.92 16.87 -50.93
C GLU A 477 -0.03 16.05 -50.03
N ASN A 478 0.30 14.78 -49.79
CA ASN A 478 -0.46 13.81 -48.99
C ASN A 478 0.45 13.07 -48.02
N TYR A 479 1.01 13.78 -47.04
CA TYR A 479 1.76 13.15 -45.97
C TYR A 479 1.33 13.70 -44.61
N ASP A 480 0.63 12.86 -43.84
CA ASP A 480 0.02 13.13 -42.57
C ASP A 480 0.53 12.15 -41.51
N LEU A 481 0.91 12.67 -40.33
CA LEU A 481 1.35 11.87 -39.19
C LEU A 481 0.39 12.05 -38.01
N CYS A 482 0.12 10.95 -37.29
CA CYS A 482 -0.54 11.03 -35.99
C CYS A 482 0.43 11.52 -34.91
N GLN A 483 -0.10 11.94 -33.76
CA GLN A 483 0.68 12.41 -32.61
C GLN A 483 1.84 11.47 -32.23
N ASN A 484 1.60 10.16 -32.22
CA ASN A 484 2.61 9.16 -31.83
C ASN A 484 3.71 9.02 -32.89
N CYS A 485 3.34 9.01 -34.17
CA CYS A 485 4.28 8.91 -35.28
C CYS A 485 5.05 10.21 -35.47
N LYS A 486 4.45 11.37 -35.17
CA LYS A 486 5.14 12.66 -35.24
C LYS A 486 6.30 12.74 -34.23
N ALA A 487 6.13 12.25 -33.01
CA ALA A 487 7.21 12.19 -32.02
C ALA A 487 8.39 11.30 -32.45
N LYS A 488 8.13 10.37 -33.37
CA LYS A 488 9.09 9.42 -33.94
C LYS A 488 9.45 9.76 -35.40
N SER A 489 9.16 10.98 -35.87
CA SER A 489 9.29 11.29 -37.30
C SER A 489 10.71 11.11 -37.84
N HIS A 490 11.73 11.28 -36.99
CA HIS A 490 13.16 11.04 -37.28
C HIS A 490 13.52 9.56 -37.53
N ILE A 491 12.61 8.62 -37.27
CA ILE A 491 12.80 7.17 -37.42
C ILE A 491 12.10 6.64 -38.67
N HIS A 492 11.21 7.43 -39.26
CA HIS A 492 10.45 7.05 -40.45
C HIS A 492 11.10 7.75 -41.65
N ASN A 493 11.34 7.01 -42.75
CA ASN A 493 12.04 7.47 -43.96
C ASN A 493 11.31 8.63 -44.70
N HIS A 494 11.20 9.79 -44.05
CA HIS A 494 10.67 11.04 -44.57
C HIS A 494 11.77 12.11 -44.41
N PRO A 495 11.98 13.00 -45.39
CA PRO A 495 13.06 13.98 -45.31
C PRO A 495 12.97 14.84 -44.04
N ASP A 496 14.07 14.92 -43.29
CA ASP A 496 14.13 15.63 -42.00
C ASP A 496 14.03 17.16 -42.15
N ASP A 497 14.24 17.69 -43.36
CA ASP A 497 14.10 19.10 -43.71
C ASP A 497 12.64 19.51 -44.01
N HIS A 498 11.71 18.54 -44.07
CA HIS A 498 10.30 18.81 -44.26
C HIS A 498 9.60 19.27 -42.97
N MET A 499 8.98 20.44 -43.05
CA MET A 499 8.24 21.01 -41.93
C MET A 499 6.85 20.38 -41.78
N PHE A 500 6.37 20.26 -40.55
CA PHE A 500 5.03 19.76 -40.24
C PHE A 500 4.19 20.84 -39.58
N GLU A 501 2.96 21.01 -40.06
CA GLU A 501 1.96 21.90 -39.46
C GLU A 501 0.90 21.07 -38.71
N LEU A 502 0.51 21.55 -37.53
CA LEU A 502 -0.62 20.99 -36.78
C LEU A 502 -1.95 21.40 -37.43
N VAL A 503 -2.72 20.42 -37.92
CA VAL A 503 -4.02 20.64 -38.55
C VAL A 503 -5.15 20.41 -37.54
N PRO A 504 -5.87 21.45 -37.09
CA PRO A 504 -6.96 21.28 -36.13
C PRO A 504 -8.17 20.56 -36.74
N HIS A 505 -8.89 19.76 -35.93
CA HIS A 505 -10.11 19.05 -36.34
C HIS A 505 -11.11 19.94 -37.09
N SER A 506 -11.30 21.13 -36.53
CA SER A 506 -12.24 22.15 -36.94
C SER A 506 -12.09 22.52 -38.42
N LYS A 507 -10.90 22.38 -39.01
CA LYS A 507 -10.66 22.71 -40.42
C LYS A 507 -10.98 21.58 -41.40
N THR A 508 -11.02 20.32 -40.94
CA THR A 508 -11.02 19.15 -41.85
C THR A 508 -12.25 18.26 -41.73
N SER A 509 -13.06 18.43 -40.68
CA SER A 509 -14.25 17.61 -40.44
C SER A 509 -15.53 18.40 -40.59
N LYS A 510 -16.38 18.03 -41.57
CA LYS A 510 -17.77 18.53 -41.69
C LYS A 510 -18.64 18.22 -40.46
N ARG A 511 -18.12 17.38 -39.57
CA ARG A 511 -18.78 16.86 -38.37
C ARG A 511 -18.41 17.63 -37.09
N ALA A 512 -17.49 18.60 -37.15
CA ALA A 512 -17.03 19.38 -36.00
C ALA A 512 -18.17 20.22 -35.37
N PRO A 513 -18.11 20.52 -34.04
CA PRO A 513 -19.19 21.22 -33.34
C PRO A 513 -19.61 22.53 -34.00
N GLN A 514 -18.67 23.35 -34.46
CA GLN A 514 -18.94 24.64 -35.11
C GLN A 514 -19.78 24.55 -36.41
N PHE A 515 -19.93 23.35 -36.99
CA PHE A 515 -20.71 23.10 -38.19
C PHE A 515 -22.05 22.40 -37.87
N ALA A 516 -22.28 22.01 -36.60
CA ALA A 516 -23.54 21.44 -36.16
C ALA A 516 -24.67 22.47 -36.29
N LEU A 517 -25.78 22.06 -36.90
CA LEU A 517 -26.99 22.87 -37.04
C LEU A 517 -28.07 22.32 -36.11
N HIS A 518 -28.59 23.17 -35.22
CA HIS A 518 -29.72 22.83 -34.36
C HIS A 518 -31.04 23.11 -35.10
N PHE A 519 -31.56 22.11 -35.80
CA PHE A 519 -32.81 22.23 -36.55
C PHE A 519 -33.99 22.62 -35.63
N GLY A 520 -34.77 23.61 -36.06
CA GLY A 520 -35.92 24.12 -35.31
C GLY A 520 -35.56 25.03 -34.12
N VAL A 521 -34.28 25.37 -33.93
CA VAL A 521 -33.81 26.22 -32.83
C VAL A 521 -33.20 27.51 -33.41
N VAL A 522 -33.70 28.64 -32.93
CA VAL A 522 -33.19 29.98 -33.26
C VAL A 522 -32.61 30.62 -32.01
N CYS A 523 -31.61 31.48 -32.18
CA CYS A 523 -31.10 32.30 -31.11
C CYS A 523 -32.17 33.33 -30.72
N ASP A 524 -32.60 33.36 -29.47
CA ASP A 524 -33.63 34.28 -29.00
C ASP A 524 -33.20 35.75 -29.01
N PHE A 525 -31.88 36.01 -29.04
CA PHE A 525 -31.36 37.36 -29.17
C PHE A 525 -31.20 37.80 -30.64
N CYS A 526 -30.34 37.15 -31.43
CA CYS A 526 -30.06 37.58 -32.81
C CYS A 526 -31.01 36.99 -33.87
N LYS A 527 -31.99 36.17 -33.45
CA LYS A 527 -33.00 35.48 -34.30
C LYS A 527 -32.45 34.58 -35.40
N SER A 528 -31.13 34.38 -35.46
CA SER A 528 -30.47 33.51 -36.42
C SER A 528 -30.56 32.04 -36.01
N LYS A 529 -30.52 31.12 -36.99
CA LYS A 529 -30.40 29.67 -36.72
C LYS A 529 -29.13 29.40 -35.92
N VAL A 530 -29.23 28.58 -34.88
CA VAL A 530 -28.07 28.25 -34.05
C VAL A 530 -27.17 27.25 -34.77
N ARG A 531 -25.99 27.73 -35.16
CA ARG A 531 -24.89 26.93 -35.70
C ARG A 531 -23.75 26.90 -34.69
N GLY A 532 -23.15 25.75 -34.47
CA GLY A 532 -22.13 25.60 -33.43
C GLY A 532 -22.72 25.29 -32.07
N MET A 533 -22.01 25.73 -31.02
CA MET A 533 -22.47 25.59 -29.63
C MET A 533 -23.78 26.35 -29.41
N ARG A 534 -24.82 25.64 -28.97
CA ARG A 534 -26.08 26.18 -28.48
C ARG A 534 -26.00 26.38 -26.96
N TRP A 535 -26.54 27.48 -26.46
CA TRP A 535 -26.62 27.78 -25.03
C TRP A 535 -28.09 27.88 -24.63
N LYS A 536 -28.62 26.84 -23.98
CA LYS A 536 -30.01 26.81 -23.51
C LYS A 536 -30.08 27.39 -22.10
N CYS A 537 -30.92 28.39 -21.88
CA CYS A 537 -31.18 28.87 -20.53
C CYS A 537 -31.76 27.73 -19.67
N ALA A 538 -31.22 27.58 -18.46
CA ALA A 538 -31.73 26.59 -17.51
C ALA A 538 -33.08 26.99 -16.89
N PHE A 539 -33.40 28.29 -16.91
CA PHE A 539 -34.56 28.88 -16.23
C PHE A 539 -35.74 29.18 -17.16
N CYS A 540 -35.44 29.52 -18.41
CA CYS A 540 -36.44 29.85 -19.41
C CYS A 540 -36.77 28.63 -20.26
N TYR A 541 -38.06 28.37 -20.44
CA TYR A 541 -38.56 27.22 -21.19
C TYR A 541 -37.99 27.16 -22.62
N ASN A 542 -38.03 28.29 -23.33
CA ASN A 542 -37.56 28.44 -24.71
C ASN A 542 -36.66 29.68 -24.87
N TYR A 543 -35.56 29.73 -24.13
CA TYR A 543 -34.54 30.76 -24.38
C TYR A 543 -33.20 30.10 -24.71
N ASP A 544 -32.73 30.31 -25.92
CA ASP A 544 -31.54 29.73 -26.52
C ASP A 544 -30.67 30.82 -27.13
N LEU A 545 -29.37 30.78 -26.84
CA LEU A 545 -28.39 31.70 -27.42
C LEU A 545 -27.41 30.94 -28.33
N CYS A 546 -27.00 31.58 -29.41
CA CYS A 546 -25.82 31.13 -30.15
C CYS A 546 -24.54 31.50 -29.39
N LYS A 547 -23.41 30.91 -29.78
CA LYS A 547 -22.09 31.17 -29.19
C LYS A 547 -21.78 32.68 -29.08
N ASP A 548 -22.00 33.44 -30.14
CA ASP A 548 -21.64 34.86 -30.18
C ASP A 548 -22.54 35.72 -29.28
N CYS A 549 -23.83 35.38 -29.21
CA CYS A 549 -24.76 36.06 -28.32
C CYS A 549 -24.52 35.71 -26.85
N LYS A 550 -24.12 34.46 -26.54
CA LYS A 550 -23.74 34.10 -25.18
C LYS A 550 -22.55 34.91 -24.68
N LEU A 551 -21.54 35.15 -25.52
CA LEU A 551 -20.38 35.98 -25.14
C LEU A 551 -20.77 37.43 -24.80
N LYS A 552 -21.90 37.91 -25.31
CA LYS A 552 -22.45 39.25 -25.04
C LYS A 552 -23.54 39.26 -23.96
N SER A 553 -23.85 38.11 -23.37
CA SER A 553 -25.05 37.92 -22.52
C SER A 553 -25.11 38.82 -21.29
N GLN A 554 -23.97 39.26 -20.75
CA GLN A 554 -23.93 40.21 -19.63
C GLN A 554 -24.53 41.59 -19.98
N ASN A 555 -24.62 41.91 -21.28
CA ASN A 555 -25.13 43.19 -21.80
C ASN A 555 -26.45 43.02 -22.58
N ILE A 556 -27.14 41.87 -22.45
CA ILE A 556 -28.44 41.64 -23.10
C ILE A 556 -29.54 42.09 -22.13
N HIS A 557 -30.20 43.21 -22.41
CA HIS A 557 -31.21 43.80 -21.52
C HIS A 557 -32.51 42.99 -21.38
N ASP A 558 -32.77 42.05 -22.29
CA ASP A 558 -34.05 41.33 -22.40
C ASP A 558 -34.07 39.96 -21.72
N HIS A 559 -33.02 39.59 -20.97
CA HIS A 559 -32.97 38.34 -20.22
C HIS A 559 -32.18 38.49 -18.91
N PRO A 560 -32.66 37.94 -17.78
CA PRO A 560 -31.95 38.09 -16.51
C PRO A 560 -30.50 37.59 -16.59
N ASN A 561 -29.56 38.44 -16.19
CA ASN A 561 -28.13 38.14 -16.24
C ASN A 561 -27.68 37.04 -15.26
N ASN A 562 -28.49 36.76 -14.24
CA ASN A 562 -28.24 35.70 -13.26
C ASN A 562 -28.70 34.31 -13.72
N HIS A 563 -29.41 34.21 -14.86
CA HIS A 563 -29.83 32.93 -15.39
C HIS A 563 -28.64 32.15 -15.97
N ALA A 564 -28.35 30.99 -15.39
CA ALA A 564 -27.41 30.01 -15.91
C ALA A 564 -27.85 29.45 -17.29
N PHE A 565 -26.85 29.12 -18.11
CA PHE A 565 -27.04 28.54 -19.43
C PHE A 565 -26.33 27.19 -19.53
N LYS A 566 -27.06 26.19 -20.01
CA LYS A 566 -26.53 24.88 -20.37
C LYS A 566 -25.97 24.90 -21.80
N PRO A 567 -24.68 24.58 -22.00
CA PRO A 567 -24.13 24.38 -23.34
C PRO A 567 -24.61 23.04 -23.95
N ILE A 568 -24.84 23.06 -25.26
CA ILE A 568 -25.23 21.91 -26.08
C ILE A 568 -24.46 22.02 -27.40
N ALA A 569 -23.42 21.21 -27.56
CA ALA A 569 -22.59 21.20 -28.77
C ALA A 569 -23.27 20.50 -29.96
N TYR A 570 -24.12 19.51 -29.67
CA TYR A 570 -24.81 18.71 -30.67
C TYR A 570 -26.28 18.45 -30.30
N PRO A 571 -27.20 18.41 -31.28
CA PRO A 571 -28.62 18.14 -31.03
C PRO A 571 -28.83 16.71 -30.53
N THR A 572 -29.54 16.57 -29.42
CA THR A 572 -29.86 15.29 -28.77
C THR A 572 -30.89 14.45 -29.53
N GLY A 573 -31.67 15.06 -30.43
CA GLY A 573 -32.81 14.44 -31.13
C GLY A 573 -32.56 13.94 -32.57
N GLY A 574 -31.32 13.80 -33.02
CA GLY A 574 -30.98 13.31 -34.37
C GLY A 574 -31.23 11.81 -34.63
N LEU A 575 -31.97 11.14 -33.76
CA LEU A 575 -32.36 9.73 -33.89
C LEU A 575 -33.63 9.60 -34.75
N ARG A 576 -33.50 9.79 -36.05
CA ARG A 576 -34.35 9.10 -37.03
C ARG A 576 -33.47 8.68 -38.21
N HIS A 577 -33.30 7.36 -38.38
CA HIS A 577 -32.72 6.67 -39.53
C HIS A 577 -31.24 6.28 -39.57
N LEU A 578 -30.61 5.81 -38.48
CA LEU A 578 -29.51 4.86 -38.63
C LEU A 578 -29.54 3.80 -37.51
N SER A 579 -30.29 2.71 -37.75
CA SER A 579 -30.10 1.45 -37.03
C SER A 579 -28.73 0.88 -37.40
N LEU A 580 -27.72 1.10 -36.57
CA LEU A 580 -26.47 0.34 -36.63
C LEU A 580 -26.48 -0.66 -35.46
N LYS A 581 -26.37 -1.94 -35.82
CA LYS A 581 -26.54 -3.12 -34.95
C LYS A 581 -25.48 -3.31 -33.85
N ASN A 582 -24.61 -2.33 -33.56
CA ASN A 582 -23.66 -2.39 -32.44
C ASN A 582 -23.31 -0.97 -31.95
N PRO A 583 -23.62 -0.58 -30.70
CA PRO A 583 -23.18 0.69 -30.14
C PRO A 583 -21.66 0.69 -29.94
N ALA A 584 -20.98 1.77 -30.33
CA ALA A 584 -19.54 1.93 -30.07
C ALA A 584 -19.33 2.35 -28.61
N ILE A 585 -18.30 1.84 -27.94
CA ILE A 585 -17.94 2.26 -26.58
C ILE A 585 -17.00 3.47 -26.69
N CYS A 586 -17.22 4.52 -25.90
CA CYS A 586 -16.33 5.67 -25.87
C CYS A 586 -15.06 5.37 -25.06
N ASP A 587 -13.88 5.46 -25.65
CA ASP A 587 -12.60 5.23 -24.95
C ASP A 587 -12.32 6.19 -23.76
N TYR A 588 -13.06 7.31 -23.66
CA TYR A 588 -12.88 8.30 -22.59
C TYR A 588 -13.83 8.12 -21.40
N CYS A 589 -15.07 7.70 -21.63
CA CYS A 589 -16.08 7.51 -20.57
C CYS A 589 -16.63 6.09 -20.47
N GLU A 590 -16.18 5.19 -21.35
CA GLU A 590 -16.56 3.77 -21.44
C GLU A 590 -18.07 3.53 -21.61
N LEU A 591 -18.84 4.56 -21.99
CA LEU A 591 -20.28 4.44 -22.25
C LEU A 591 -20.59 4.17 -23.72
N ALA A 592 -21.70 3.46 -23.95
CA ALA A 592 -22.27 3.21 -25.26
C ALA A 592 -22.65 4.51 -25.98
N CYS A 593 -22.23 4.63 -27.24
CA CYS A 593 -22.36 5.79 -28.10
C CYS A 593 -22.89 5.39 -29.49
N ILE A 594 -23.54 6.34 -30.15
CA ILE A 594 -24.07 6.16 -31.51
C ILE A 594 -23.02 6.64 -32.50
N GLY A 595 -22.39 5.69 -33.20
CA GLY A 595 -21.34 5.98 -34.19
C GLY A 595 -20.03 6.45 -33.57
N SER A 596 -19.24 7.24 -34.31
CA SER A 596 -17.89 7.66 -33.91
C SER A 596 -17.84 8.86 -32.95
N ARG A 597 -18.94 9.17 -32.25
CA ARG A 597 -19.06 10.35 -31.38
C ARG A 597 -19.74 10.02 -30.07
N CYS A 598 -19.13 10.44 -28.96
CA CYS A 598 -19.79 10.45 -27.67
C CYS A 598 -20.49 11.78 -27.44
N PHE A 599 -21.81 11.84 -27.73
CA PHE A 599 -22.62 13.05 -27.50
C PHE A 599 -22.58 13.52 -26.04
N LYS A 600 -22.48 12.58 -25.10
CA LYS A 600 -22.36 12.87 -23.66
C LYS A 600 -21.07 13.65 -23.36
N CYS A 601 -19.91 13.08 -23.70
CA CYS A 601 -18.62 13.74 -23.47
C CYS A 601 -18.48 15.06 -24.25
N ALA A 602 -18.97 15.11 -25.49
CA ALA A 602 -18.90 16.32 -26.31
C ALA A 602 -19.79 17.45 -25.79
N ASN A 603 -20.92 17.11 -25.17
CA ASN A 603 -21.76 18.06 -24.44
C ASN A 603 -21.32 18.18 -22.97
N GLY A 604 -20.12 17.74 -22.60
CA GLY A 604 -19.53 17.79 -21.26
C GLY A 604 -20.32 17.05 -20.15
N GLU A 605 -21.24 16.17 -20.50
CA GLU A 605 -22.08 15.45 -19.54
C GLU A 605 -21.32 14.26 -18.93
N PHE A 606 -21.58 13.98 -17.65
CA PHE A 606 -21.03 12.85 -16.93
C PHE A 606 -22.02 12.28 -15.91
N PHE A 607 -21.78 11.04 -15.51
CA PHE A 607 -22.56 10.35 -14.49
C PHE A 607 -21.65 10.06 -13.29
N LEU A 608 -22.25 10.03 -12.11
CA LEU A 608 -21.58 9.71 -10.86
C LEU A 608 -21.52 8.18 -10.66
N GLU A 609 -20.42 7.67 -10.09
CA GLU A 609 -20.30 6.25 -9.81
C GLU A 609 -21.13 5.85 -8.57
N ASP A 610 -22.05 4.89 -8.73
CA ASP A 610 -22.94 4.38 -7.66
C ASP A 610 -22.22 3.54 -6.59
N SER A 611 -20.96 3.15 -6.81
CA SER A 611 -20.28 2.19 -5.94
C SER A 611 -19.88 2.84 -4.61
N SER A 612 -20.67 2.71 -3.54
CA SER A 612 -20.28 2.89 -2.10
C SER A 612 -19.29 4.01 -1.68
N SER A 613 -19.00 5.02 -2.51
CA SER A 613 -17.75 5.79 -2.45
C SER A 613 -17.82 7.27 -2.84
N SER A 614 -18.98 7.87 -3.14
CA SER A 614 -19.06 9.32 -3.40
C SER A 614 -18.97 10.17 -2.11
N SER A 615 -17.87 10.88 -1.84
CA SER A 615 -17.67 11.75 -0.65
C SER A 615 -17.55 13.23 -1.02
N SER A 616 -18.24 14.13 -0.31
CA SER A 616 -18.00 15.58 -0.33
C SER A 616 -17.46 16.01 1.04
N ILE A 617 -16.29 16.66 1.05
CA ILE A 617 -15.47 16.87 2.24
C ILE A 617 -15.44 18.37 2.54
N ALA A 618 -15.95 18.81 3.69
CA ALA A 618 -15.73 20.19 4.11
C ALA A 618 -14.39 20.31 4.86
N ILE A 619 -13.77 21.48 4.74
CA ILE A 619 -12.67 21.88 5.60
C ILE A 619 -13.25 22.75 6.70
N SER A 620 -12.84 22.50 7.94
CA SER A 620 -12.95 23.51 9.00
C SER A 620 -11.55 24.06 9.25
N PRO A 621 -11.32 25.39 9.23
CA PRO A 621 -10.09 25.94 9.76
C PRO A 621 -9.99 25.60 11.24
N LEU A 622 -8.86 25.07 11.68
CA LEU A 622 -8.52 24.99 13.10
C LEU A 622 -7.93 26.35 13.49
N ASN A 623 -8.78 27.39 13.55
CA ASN A 623 -8.52 28.65 14.27
C ASN A 623 -9.70 29.62 14.20
N GLU A 624 -10.66 29.48 15.12
CA GLU A 624 -11.49 30.62 15.56
C GLU A 624 -11.03 31.19 16.91
N HIS A 625 -9.88 30.75 17.45
CA HIS A 625 -9.41 31.19 18.77
C HIS A 625 -8.13 32.02 18.82
N LEU A 626 -7.56 32.45 17.68
CA LEU A 626 -6.32 33.26 17.67
C LEU A 626 -6.43 34.64 16.99
N LEU A 627 -7.61 35.06 16.54
CA LEU A 627 -7.82 36.41 15.96
C LEU A 627 -8.25 37.49 16.97
N TYR A 628 -8.19 37.22 18.28
CA TYR A 628 -8.55 38.19 19.32
C TYR A 628 -7.42 38.57 20.31
N GLN A 629 -6.14 38.26 20.02
CA GLN A 629 -5.04 38.67 20.91
C GLN A 629 -3.90 39.49 20.28
N GLU A 630 -3.91 39.76 18.97
CA GLU A 630 -2.94 40.68 18.33
C GLU A 630 -3.54 42.06 18.02
N LYS A 631 -4.27 42.64 18.98
CA LYS A 631 -4.66 44.06 18.95
C LYS A 631 -4.58 44.78 20.30
N ALA A 632 -3.87 44.20 21.28
CA ALA A 632 -3.68 44.79 22.61
C ALA A 632 -2.21 44.97 23.02
N PHE A 633 -1.28 45.08 22.06
CA PHE A 633 0.14 45.34 22.34
C PHE A 633 0.77 46.42 21.43
N LEU A 634 -0.03 47.36 20.94
CA LEU A 634 0.42 48.58 20.27
C LEU A 634 -0.41 49.82 20.67
N GLU A 635 -0.89 49.86 21.92
CA GLU A 635 -1.18 51.12 22.62
C GLU A 635 -0.55 51.03 24.01
N GLY A 636 0.71 51.42 24.05
CA GLY A 636 1.48 51.81 25.24
C GLY A 636 2.31 53.01 24.85
#